data_AF-A0A2D6X639-F1
#
_entry.id   AF-A0A2D6X639-F1
#
_cell.length_a   1.000
_cell.length_b   1.000
_cell.length_c   1.000
_cell.angle_alpha   90.00
_cell.angle_beta   90.00
_cell.angle_gamma   90.00
#
_symmetry.space_group_name_H-M   'P 1'
#
loop_
_entity.id
_entity.type
_entity.pdbx_description
1 polymer ?
#
loop_
_entity_poly.entity_id
_entity_poly.type
_entity_poly.pdbx_seq_one_letter_code
_entity_poly.pdbx_strand_id
1 'polypeptide(L)'
;MTTRTDEMGSPYFPFYPLGRSRPRPLDGEIEGGECRDDDLPDAVGTEGSGGERVHRASGRRGLQKDADGQTPGRDEELLMGIDVDQFRAYIVKPVLDRMDAWSPAAEALVIGTALQESDLRYVRQLGNGPALGVCQMECATYRDTWVNFLRYRPKLVEAIQDYSSSTPKAFEIINGGKFTFPAPQQLAWNLALSVSMCRVHYLRVPAALPEADDIQGLARYWKRYYNTPAGRGTAAEWMESYSRNIAA
;
A
#
# COMPACT_ATOMS: atom_id res chain seq x y z
N MET A 1 5.53 26.16 -46.72
CA MET A 1 5.68 26.52 -45.30
C MET A 1 4.89 25.51 -44.48
N THR A 2 5.58 24.48 -44.00
CA THR A 2 5.02 23.38 -43.22
C THR A 2 5.99 23.18 -42.06
N THR A 3 5.64 23.72 -40.89
CA THR A 3 6.46 23.59 -39.68
C THR A 3 6.12 22.29 -38.97
N ARG A 4 7.14 21.45 -38.91
CA ARG A 4 7.24 20.14 -38.26
C ARG A 4 7.20 20.32 -36.73
N THR A 5 6.52 19.42 -36.06
CA THR A 5 6.46 19.24 -34.61
C THR A 5 7.82 18.80 -34.06
N ASP A 6 8.36 19.51 -33.08
CA ASP A 6 9.52 19.06 -32.29
C ASP A 6 9.07 18.09 -31.19
N GLU A 7 9.67 16.91 -31.23
CA GLU A 7 9.51 15.81 -30.28
C GLU A 7 10.24 16.15 -28.97
N MET A 8 9.54 16.08 -27.83
CA MET A 8 10.17 16.09 -26.52
C MET A 8 10.92 14.79 -26.29
N GLY A 9 12.25 14.87 -26.31
CA GLY A 9 13.15 13.81 -25.89
C GLY A 9 12.96 13.43 -24.42
N SER A 10 12.87 12.13 -24.18
CA SER A 10 12.93 11.43 -22.90
C SER A 10 14.13 11.88 -22.03
N PRO A 11 13.96 12.22 -20.74
CA PRO A 11 15.10 12.45 -19.86
C PRO A 11 15.66 11.10 -19.40
N TYR A 12 16.68 10.67 -20.15
CA TYR A 12 17.65 9.65 -19.82
C TYR A 12 18.22 9.80 -18.40
N PHE A 13 18.43 8.64 -17.75
CA PHE A 13 19.26 8.43 -16.57
C PHE A 13 20.60 9.20 -16.66
N PRO A 14 21.10 9.81 -15.57
CA PRO A 14 22.47 10.30 -15.55
C PRO A 14 23.43 9.11 -15.54
N PHE A 15 24.16 8.94 -16.64
CA PHE A 15 25.33 8.07 -16.74
C PHE A 15 26.39 8.58 -15.75
N TYR A 16 26.72 7.79 -14.72
CA TYR A 16 27.83 8.12 -13.82
C TYR A 16 29.17 7.94 -14.56
N PRO A 17 30.08 8.93 -14.55
CA PRO A 17 31.43 8.73 -15.05
C PRO A 17 32.15 7.67 -14.21
N LEU A 18 32.79 6.70 -14.87
CA LEU A 18 33.65 5.71 -14.23
C LEU A 18 34.79 6.42 -13.48
N GLY A 19 34.89 6.26 -12.16
CA GLY A 19 36.08 6.69 -11.41
C GLY A 19 35.89 7.29 -10.01
N ARG A 20 34.67 7.54 -9.53
CA ARG A 20 34.43 7.86 -8.11
C ARG A 20 33.69 6.70 -7.44
N SER A 21 34.25 6.17 -6.36
CA SER A 21 33.60 5.13 -5.56
C SER A 21 32.26 5.65 -5.04
N ARG A 22 31.18 4.88 -5.27
CA ARG A 22 29.89 5.17 -4.65
C ARG A 22 30.06 5.16 -3.12
N PRO A 23 29.47 6.10 -2.38
CA PRO A 23 29.47 6.02 -0.92
C PRO A 23 28.80 4.72 -0.50
N ARG A 24 29.45 3.94 0.38
CA ARG A 24 28.83 2.73 0.94
C ARG A 24 27.59 3.13 1.75
N PRO A 25 26.46 2.41 1.63
CA PRO A 25 25.33 2.59 2.53
C PRO A 25 25.79 2.48 3.99
N LEU A 26 25.25 3.32 4.88
CA LEU A 26 25.44 3.14 6.32
C LEU A 26 24.61 1.94 6.81
N ASP A 27 24.95 1.38 7.97
CA ASP A 27 24.22 0.26 8.55
C ASP A 27 22.71 0.58 8.66
N GLY A 28 21.87 -0.20 7.97
CA GLY A 28 20.41 -0.02 7.93
C GLY A 28 19.88 0.94 6.85
N GLU A 29 20.74 1.45 5.96
CA GLU A 29 20.35 2.19 4.76
C GLU A 29 20.36 1.31 3.50
N ILE A 30 19.29 1.39 2.72
CA ILE A 30 19.17 0.71 1.43
C ILE A 30 19.36 1.77 0.33
N GLU A 31 20.34 1.58 -0.56
CA GLU A 31 20.45 2.39 -1.80
C GLU A 31 19.14 2.21 -2.57
N GLY A 32 18.55 3.27 -3.13
CA GLY A 32 17.21 3.26 -3.73
C GLY A 32 17.03 2.39 -4.99
N GLY A 33 17.60 1.19 -5.05
CA GLY A 33 17.23 0.11 -5.95
C GLY A 33 15.92 -0.54 -5.51
N GLU A 34 15.25 -1.18 -6.48
CA GLU A 34 13.98 -1.89 -6.38
C GLU A 34 13.77 -2.58 -5.03
N CYS A 35 12.53 -2.57 -4.51
CA CYS A 35 12.15 -3.45 -3.40
C CYS A 35 12.44 -4.89 -3.83
N ARG A 36 13.57 -5.44 -3.36
CA ARG A 36 13.85 -6.84 -3.58
C ARG A 36 13.04 -7.62 -2.57
N ASP A 37 12.50 -8.75 -3.03
CA ASP A 37 11.81 -9.68 -2.14
C ASP A 37 12.68 -10.09 -0.94
N ASP A 38 14.01 -10.05 -1.12
CA ASP A 38 15.06 -10.38 -0.13
C ASP A 38 15.25 -9.32 0.98
N ASP A 39 14.70 -8.10 0.84
CA ASP A 39 14.89 -7.01 1.82
C ASP A 39 13.86 -7.03 2.97
N LEU A 40 12.96 -8.01 2.98
CA LEU A 40 11.91 -8.20 3.98
C LEU A 40 12.09 -9.57 4.66
N PRO A 41 11.80 -9.70 5.97
CA PRO A 41 11.88 -10.99 6.64
C PRO A 41 10.97 -11.99 5.92
N ASP A 42 11.50 -13.19 5.63
CA ASP A 42 10.74 -14.27 5.02
C ASP A 42 9.42 -14.43 5.79
N ALA A 43 8.30 -14.42 5.05
CA ALA A 43 7.03 -14.84 5.61
C ALA A 43 7.24 -16.27 6.10
N VAL A 44 7.19 -16.49 7.43
CA VAL A 44 7.54 -17.73 8.11
C VAL A 44 7.18 -18.93 7.24
N GLY A 45 8.21 -19.52 6.61
CA GLY A 45 8.06 -20.70 5.81
C GLY A 45 7.56 -21.81 6.73
N THR A 46 6.43 -22.43 6.39
CA THR A 46 6.08 -23.71 6.99
C THR A 46 7.14 -24.72 6.54
N GLU A 47 8.19 -24.88 7.33
CA GLU A 47 9.13 -25.97 7.16
C GLU A 47 8.37 -27.28 7.36
N GLY A 48 8.17 -28.00 6.25
CA GLY A 48 7.79 -29.39 6.29
C GLY A 48 8.97 -30.21 6.82
N SER A 49 9.00 -30.46 8.12
CA SER A 49 9.87 -31.49 8.68
C SER A 49 9.24 -32.87 8.44
N GLY A 50 9.99 -33.72 7.74
CA GLY A 50 9.65 -35.09 7.40
C GLY A 50 9.29 -35.96 8.60
N GLY A 51 8.62 -37.06 8.27
CA GLY A 51 7.87 -37.87 9.22
C GLY A 51 8.68 -38.68 10.21
N GLU A 52 8.03 -38.93 11.34
CA GLU A 52 8.29 -40.11 12.16
C GLU A 52 6.95 -40.73 12.56
N ARG A 53 6.73 -41.97 12.11
CA ARG A 53 5.56 -42.77 12.46
C ARG A 53 5.78 -43.36 13.84
N VAL A 54 4.91 -43.03 14.79
CA VAL A 54 4.71 -43.84 16.00
C VAL A 54 3.20 -44.08 16.23
N HIS A 55 2.90 -45.30 16.65
CA HIS A 55 1.62 -45.98 16.63
C HIS A 55 0.51 -45.44 17.57
N ARG A 56 -0.74 -45.59 17.07
CA ARG A 56 -2.04 -45.87 17.74
C ARG A 56 -2.31 -45.39 19.19
N ALA A 57 -3.40 -44.64 19.34
CA ALA A 57 -4.60 -45.00 20.14
C ALA A 57 -5.77 -44.05 19.76
N SER A 58 -6.82 -44.56 19.11
CA SER A 58 -8.15 -44.79 19.69
C SER A 58 -8.84 -43.57 20.32
N GLY A 59 -9.89 -43.06 19.66
CA GLY A 59 -10.81 -42.09 20.24
C GLY A 59 -11.59 -41.28 19.21
N ARG A 60 -12.52 -41.91 18.46
CA ARG A 60 -13.55 -41.15 17.73
C ARG A 60 -14.44 -40.46 18.76
N ARG A 61 -14.25 -39.15 18.97
CA ARG A 61 -15.31 -38.29 19.51
C ARG A 61 -16.04 -37.70 18.32
N GLY A 62 -17.23 -38.24 18.07
CA GLY A 62 -18.12 -37.75 17.03
C GLY A 62 -18.46 -36.28 17.30
N LEU A 63 -18.53 -35.49 16.23
CA LEU A 63 -19.18 -34.19 16.22
C LEU A 63 -20.60 -34.38 16.75
N GLN A 64 -20.88 -33.85 17.93
CA GLN A 64 -22.22 -33.83 18.48
C GLN A 64 -23.02 -32.82 17.66
N LYS A 65 -24.02 -33.31 16.91
CA LYS A 65 -25.03 -32.46 16.30
C LYS A 65 -25.88 -31.84 17.40
N ASP A 66 -26.18 -30.57 17.28
CA ASP A 66 -27.20 -29.85 17.99
C ASP A 66 -28.59 -30.45 17.71
N ALA A 67 -29.51 -30.25 18.68
CA ALA A 67 -30.73 -31.05 18.85
C ALA A 67 -31.70 -31.04 17.66
N ASP A 68 -31.53 -30.10 16.72
CA ASP A 68 -32.44 -29.88 15.60
C ASP A 68 -31.87 -30.35 14.25
N GLY A 69 -30.66 -30.94 14.21
CA GLY A 69 -30.12 -31.53 12.98
C GLY A 69 -29.81 -30.54 11.85
N GLN A 70 -29.84 -29.24 12.13
CA GLN A 70 -29.39 -28.18 11.24
C GLN A 70 -27.86 -28.09 11.33
N THR A 71 -27.13 -28.17 10.21
CA THR A 71 -25.79 -27.57 10.17
C THR A 71 -25.94 -26.09 10.49
N PRO A 72 -25.08 -25.49 11.34
CA PRO A 72 -25.12 -24.06 11.59
C PRO A 72 -25.15 -23.32 10.25
N GLY A 73 -26.10 -22.41 10.11
CA GLY A 73 -26.26 -21.57 8.92
C GLY A 73 -24.93 -20.89 8.59
N ARG A 74 -24.69 -20.67 7.30
CA ARG A 74 -23.51 -20.00 6.74
C ARG A 74 -23.50 -18.50 7.06
N ASP A 75 -23.63 -18.14 8.34
CA ASP A 75 -23.69 -16.75 8.82
C ASP A 75 -22.53 -16.40 9.77
N GLU A 76 -21.47 -17.22 9.80
CA GLU A 76 -20.16 -16.90 10.39
C GLU A 76 -19.05 -17.04 9.33
N GLU A 77 -19.18 -16.35 8.19
CA GLU A 77 -18.00 -16.07 7.38
C GLU A 77 -17.15 -15.06 8.17
N LEU A 78 -16.23 -15.60 8.99
CA LEU A 78 -15.34 -14.83 9.86
C LEU A 78 -14.80 -13.58 9.13
N LEU A 79 -15.12 -12.41 9.70
CA LEU A 79 -14.36 -11.17 9.58
C LEU A 79 -12.86 -11.48 9.72
N MET A 80 -12.15 -11.71 8.62
CA MET A 80 -10.73 -12.10 8.62
C MET A 80 -9.80 -10.94 8.20
N GLY A 81 -10.23 -9.69 8.40
CA GLY A 81 -9.46 -8.47 8.09
C GLY A 81 -9.55 -7.43 9.21
N ILE A 82 -8.85 -6.31 9.03
CA ILE A 82 -8.97 -5.16 9.95
C ILE A 82 -10.39 -4.61 9.87
N ASP A 83 -11.04 -4.44 11.02
CA ASP A 83 -12.35 -3.80 11.13
C ASP A 83 -12.32 -2.38 10.51
N VAL A 84 -13.26 -2.11 9.62
CA VAL A 84 -13.20 -0.91 8.77
C VAL A 84 -13.47 0.37 9.55
N ASP A 85 -14.35 0.31 10.54
CA ASP A 85 -14.65 1.46 11.40
C ASP A 85 -13.46 1.79 12.29
N GLN A 86 -12.76 0.77 12.81
CA GLN A 86 -11.50 0.97 13.52
C GLN A 86 -10.39 1.48 12.62
N PHE A 87 -10.24 0.93 11.41
CA PHE A 87 -9.28 1.42 10.42
C PHE A 87 -9.53 2.90 10.08
N ARG A 88 -10.79 3.27 9.86
CA ARG A 88 -11.22 4.65 9.64
C ARG A 88 -10.86 5.54 10.83
N ALA A 89 -11.35 5.18 12.02
CA ALA A 89 -11.30 6.05 13.20
C ALA A 89 -9.89 6.20 13.80
N TYR A 90 -9.09 5.12 13.80
CA TYR A 90 -7.81 5.09 14.48
C TYR A 90 -6.60 5.22 13.56
N ILE A 91 -6.76 4.95 12.26
CA ILE A 91 -5.66 5.04 11.30
C ILE A 91 -5.92 6.13 10.26
N VAL A 92 -6.96 5.99 9.43
CA VAL A 92 -7.17 6.88 8.27
C VAL A 92 -7.40 8.32 8.72
N LYS A 93 -8.40 8.56 9.56
CA LYS A 93 -8.76 9.91 9.97
C LYS A 93 -7.61 10.65 10.67
N PRO A 94 -6.97 10.09 11.73
CA PRO A 94 -5.89 10.78 12.43
C PRO A 94 -4.68 11.09 11.54
N VAL A 95 -4.32 10.16 10.65
CA VAL A 95 -3.19 10.33 9.73
C VAL A 95 -3.48 11.47 8.73
N LEU A 96 -4.66 11.45 8.11
CA LEU A 96 -5.05 12.48 7.15
C LEU A 96 -5.20 13.86 7.81
N ASP A 97 -5.71 13.92 9.05
CA ASP A 97 -5.80 15.15 9.83
C ASP A 97 -4.41 15.70 10.17
N ARG A 98 -3.47 14.86 10.61
CA ARG A 98 -2.07 15.27 10.89
C ARG A 98 -1.35 15.80 9.67
N MET A 99 -1.71 15.32 8.49
CA MET A 99 -1.19 15.79 7.20
C MET A 99 -1.85 17.09 6.69
N ASP A 100 -2.88 17.61 7.38
CA ASP A 100 -3.74 18.71 6.89
C ASP A 100 -4.32 18.40 5.49
N ALA A 101 -4.66 17.13 5.27
CA ALA A 101 -5.08 16.60 3.97
C ALA A 101 -6.39 15.82 4.03
N TRP A 102 -7.12 15.94 5.14
CA TRP A 102 -8.40 15.28 5.36
C TRP A 102 -9.55 16.02 4.70
N SER A 103 -10.46 15.24 4.12
CA SER A 103 -11.83 15.62 3.79
C SER A 103 -12.68 14.35 3.80
N PRO A 104 -14.01 14.44 3.92
CA PRO A 104 -14.87 13.26 3.86
C PRO A 104 -14.64 12.43 2.58
N ALA A 105 -14.44 13.08 1.43
CA ALA A 105 -14.13 12.41 0.17
C ALA A 105 -12.75 11.74 0.17
N ALA A 106 -11.74 12.38 0.76
CA ALA A 106 -10.39 11.81 0.87
C ALA A 106 -10.36 10.58 1.77
N GLU A 107 -11.07 10.62 2.89
CA GLU A 107 -11.21 9.49 3.82
C GLU A 107 -11.89 8.30 3.12
N ALA A 108 -13.05 8.53 2.50
CA ALA A 108 -13.78 7.51 1.76
C ALA A 108 -12.92 6.89 0.63
N LEU A 109 -12.21 7.74 -0.14
CA LEU A 109 -11.36 7.28 -1.23
C LEU A 109 -10.19 6.41 -0.73
N VAL A 110 -9.52 6.81 0.36
CA VAL A 110 -8.40 6.03 0.93
C VAL A 110 -8.89 4.69 1.49
N ILE A 111 -10.02 4.68 2.21
CA ILE A 111 -10.61 3.45 2.74
C ILE A 111 -10.98 2.50 1.61
N GLY A 112 -11.70 2.99 0.59
CA GLY A 112 -12.07 2.14 -0.54
C GLY A 112 -10.87 1.69 -1.38
N THR A 113 -9.80 2.49 -1.46
CA THR A 113 -8.54 2.03 -2.05
C THR A 113 -7.98 0.85 -1.25
N ALA A 114 -7.89 0.95 0.07
CA ALA A 114 -7.35 -0.13 0.90
C ALA A 114 -8.20 -1.41 0.84
N LEU A 115 -9.53 -1.27 0.81
CA LEU A 115 -10.47 -2.37 0.62
C LEU A 115 -10.27 -3.04 -0.74
N GLN A 116 -10.27 -2.28 -1.84
CA GLN A 116 -10.15 -2.86 -3.18
C GLN A 116 -8.79 -3.51 -3.43
N GLU A 117 -7.72 -2.96 -2.86
CA GLU A 117 -6.36 -3.43 -3.12
C GLU A 117 -5.96 -4.64 -2.25
N SER A 118 -6.55 -4.78 -1.05
CA SER A 118 -6.10 -5.81 -0.09
C SER A 118 -7.19 -6.46 0.76
N ASP A 119 -8.45 -6.08 0.59
CA ASP A 119 -9.56 -6.41 1.49
C ASP A 119 -9.28 -6.06 2.96
N LEU A 120 -8.39 -5.10 3.23
CA LEU A 120 -7.85 -4.80 4.58
C LEU A 120 -7.33 -6.04 5.31
N ARG A 121 -6.87 -7.04 4.55
CA ARG A 121 -6.42 -8.34 5.05
C ARG A 121 -4.98 -8.62 4.66
N TYR A 122 -4.60 -8.29 3.42
CA TYR A 122 -3.31 -8.66 2.87
C TYR A 122 -2.34 -7.49 2.82
N VAL A 123 -1.23 -7.59 3.54
CA VAL A 123 -0.16 -6.58 3.49
C VAL A 123 0.88 -6.84 2.39
N ARG A 124 0.86 -8.03 1.78
CA ARG A 124 1.67 -8.44 0.62
C ARG A 124 0.81 -9.34 -0.27
N GLN A 125 0.92 -9.21 -1.59
CA GLN A 125 0.24 -10.13 -2.52
C GLN A 125 0.79 -11.55 -2.37
N LEU A 126 -0.09 -12.54 -2.35
CA LEU A 126 0.25 -13.94 -2.57
C LEU A 126 0.56 -14.13 -4.07
N GLY A 127 1.72 -13.65 -4.55
CA GLY A 127 2.03 -13.72 -5.98
C GLY A 127 3.18 -12.85 -6.53
N ASN A 128 4.20 -12.53 -5.72
CA ASN A 128 5.43 -11.85 -6.16
C ASN A 128 5.28 -10.45 -6.80
N GLY A 129 4.17 -9.73 -6.55
CA GLY A 129 4.03 -8.34 -6.99
C GLY A 129 4.79 -7.37 -6.06
N PRO A 130 5.41 -6.30 -6.59
CA PRO A 130 6.23 -5.35 -5.81
C PRO A 130 5.41 -4.37 -4.94
N ALA A 131 4.09 -4.55 -4.88
CA ALA A 131 3.16 -3.67 -4.20
C ALA A 131 3.08 -4.00 -2.70
N LEU A 132 3.11 -2.97 -1.85
CA LEU A 132 3.24 -3.12 -0.41
C LEU A 132 2.11 -2.44 0.38
N GLY A 133 1.74 -3.06 1.50
CA GLY A 133 0.79 -2.52 2.47
C GLY A 133 -0.67 -2.63 2.04
N VAL A 134 -1.57 -2.14 2.88
CA VAL A 134 -3.02 -2.24 2.64
C VAL A 134 -3.50 -1.49 1.40
N CYS A 135 -2.78 -0.46 0.96
CA CYS A 135 -3.07 0.25 -0.29
C CYS A 135 -2.29 -0.28 -1.50
N GLN A 136 -1.53 -1.37 -1.35
CA GLN A 136 -0.72 -2.02 -2.40
C GLN A 136 0.03 -1.02 -3.28
N MET A 137 0.77 -0.10 -2.65
CA MET A 137 1.54 0.88 -3.39
C MET A 137 2.82 0.24 -3.96
N GLU A 138 3.04 0.41 -5.26
CA GLU A 138 4.29 -0.01 -5.90
C GLU A 138 5.49 0.83 -5.42
N CYS A 139 6.63 0.17 -5.20
CA CYS A 139 7.84 0.84 -4.71
C CYS A 139 8.36 1.94 -5.65
N ALA A 140 8.21 1.78 -6.97
CA ALA A 140 8.58 2.81 -7.94
C ALA A 140 7.75 4.08 -7.74
N THR A 141 6.43 3.95 -7.57
CA THR A 141 5.51 5.05 -7.28
C THR A 141 5.82 5.71 -5.94
N TYR A 142 6.12 4.93 -4.89
CA TYR A 142 6.54 5.46 -3.59
C TYR A 142 7.81 6.31 -3.70
N ARG A 143 8.85 5.78 -4.35
CA ARG A 143 10.13 6.47 -4.56
C ARG A 143 9.95 7.76 -5.36
N ASP A 144 9.25 7.69 -6.49
CA ASP A 144 8.95 8.85 -7.32
C ASP A 144 8.20 9.94 -6.53
N THR A 145 7.25 9.54 -5.70
CA THR A 145 6.51 10.45 -4.80
C THR A 145 7.47 11.19 -3.85
N TRP A 146 8.42 10.50 -3.23
CA TRP A 146 9.41 11.12 -2.36
C TRP A 146 10.31 12.12 -3.12
N VAL A 147 10.86 11.70 -4.25
CA VAL A 147 11.88 12.43 -5.01
C VAL A 147 11.31 13.66 -5.73
N ASN A 148 10.14 13.51 -6.34
CA ASN A 148 9.57 14.49 -7.27
C ASN A 148 8.43 15.31 -6.67
N PHE A 149 7.84 14.89 -5.56
CA PHE A 149 6.74 15.61 -4.92
C PHE A 149 7.03 16.05 -3.48
N LEU A 150 7.36 15.11 -2.59
CA LEU A 150 7.51 15.39 -1.16
C LEU A 150 8.77 16.16 -0.81
N ARG A 151 9.87 15.97 -1.55
CA ARG A 151 11.12 16.73 -1.35
C ARG A 151 10.93 18.25 -1.35
N TYR A 152 9.89 18.76 -2.02
CA TYR A 152 9.58 20.19 -2.10
C TYR A 152 8.50 20.63 -1.09
N ARG A 153 8.08 19.75 -0.16
CA ARG A 153 6.95 19.97 0.76
C ARG A 153 7.34 19.59 2.20
N PRO A 154 8.22 20.36 2.86
CA PRO A 154 8.81 19.99 4.15
C PRO A 154 7.77 19.76 5.26
N LYS A 155 6.70 20.56 5.32
CA LYS A 155 5.61 20.36 6.31
C LYS A 155 4.89 19.01 6.15
N LEU A 156 4.68 18.59 4.90
CA LEU A 156 4.04 17.31 4.61
C LEU A 156 5.01 16.14 4.89
N VAL A 157 6.30 16.32 4.60
CA VAL A 157 7.34 15.35 4.97
C VAL A 157 7.39 15.14 6.48
N GLU A 158 7.39 16.22 7.26
CA GLU A 158 7.37 16.18 8.73
C GLU A 158 6.15 15.40 9.23
N ALA A 159 4.96 15.70 8.72
CA ALA A 159 3.72 14.98 9.08
C ALA A 159 3.78 13.47 8.78
N ILE A 160 4.36 13.08 7.64
CA ILE A 160 4.52 11.66 7.28
C ILE A 160 5.60 11.00 8.16
N GLN A 161 6.66 11.73 8.49
CA GLN A 161 7.78 11.21 9.27
C GLN A 161 7.41 10.91 10.71
N ASP A 162 6.46 11.65 11.30
CA ASP A 162 5.89 11.37 12.63
C ASP A 162 5.32 9.94 12.75
N TYR A 163 4.84 9.37 11.64
CA TYR A 163 4.31 8.01 11.58
C TYR A 163 5.32 6.99 11.04
N SER A 164 6.49 7.42 10.58
CA SER A 164 7.50 6.54 10.00
C SER A 164 8.48 6.04 11.06
N SER A 165 9.02 4.83 10.89
CA SER A 165 10.14 4.39 11.71
C SER A 165 11.43 5.09 11.28
N SER A 166 12.32 5.33 12.24
CA SER A 166 13.68 5.81 11.99
C SER A 166 14.51 4.84 11.13
N THR A 167 14.17 3.55 11.10
CA THR A 167 14.83 2.52 10.26
C THR A 167 13.83 1.43 9.81
N PRO A 168 14.06 0.77 8.65
CA PRO A 168 15.10 1.06 7.65
C PRO A 168 14.82 2.37 6.89
N LYS A 169 15.88 3.00 6.36
CA LYS A 169 15.78 4.18 5.48
C LYS A 169 16.26 3.83 4.07
N ALA A 170 15.72 4.54 3.09
CA ALA A 170 16.21 4.57 1.72
C ALA A 170 16.81 5.94 1.40
N PHE A 171 17.67 6.04 0.38
CA PHE A 171 18.21 7.32 -0.05
C PHE A 171 18.37 7.43 -1.57
N GLU A 172 18.37 8.68 -2.04
CA GLU A 172 18.68 9.07 -3.42
C GLU A 172 19.77 10.14 -3.46
N ILE A 173 20.62 10.08 -4.48
CA ILE A 173 21.58 11.16 -4.76
C ILE A 173 20.96 12.10 -5.78
N ILE A 174 20.71 13.35 -5.38
CA ILE A 174 20.08 14.36 -6.22
C ILE A 174 20.90 15.65 -6.16
N ASN A 175 21.30 16.16 -7.33
CA ASN A 175 22.17 17.34 -7.44
C ASN A 175 23.46 17.25 -6.59
N GLY A 176 24.01 16.04 -6.45
CA GLY A 176 25.19 15.77 -5.63
C GLY A 176 24.95 15.68 -4.11
N GLY A 177 23.72 15.91 -3.65
CA GLY A 177 23.32 15.75 -2.25
C GLY A 177 22.56 14.45 -1.99
N LYS A 178 22.66 13.91 -0.77
CA LYS A 178 21.89 12.74 -0.33
C LYS A 178 20.54 13.17 0.23
N PHE A 179 19.46 12.59 -0.31
CA PHE A 179 18.09 12.76 0.17
C PHE A 179 17.60 11.43 0.74
N THR A 180 17.36 11.39 2.06
CA THR A 180 16.95 10.17 2.79
C THR A 180 15.47 10.22 3.13
N PHE A 181 14.78 9.08 3.03
CA PHE A 181 13.36 8.91 3.35
C PHE A 181 13.09 7.50 3.93
N PRO A 182 11.93 7.24 4.56
CA PRO A 182 11.60 5.90 5.07
C PRO A 182 11.66 4.86 3.93
N ALA A 183 12.22 3.69 4.19
CA ALA A 183 12.33 2.67 3.15
C ALA A 183 10.93 2.13 2.78
N PRO A 184 10.67 1.79 1.50
CA PRO A 184 9.33 1.36 1.07
C PRO A 184 8.82 0.10 1.78
N GLN A 185 9.72 -0.78 2.25
CA GLN A 185 9.41 -1.98 3.05
C GLN A 185 8.56 -1.66 4.27
N GLN A 186 8.68 -0.45 4.82
CA GLN A 186 7.84 -0.01 5.93
C GLN A 186 6.34 -0.03 5.58
N LEU A 187 5.96 0.19 4.31
CA LEU A 187 4.57 0.15 3.87
C LEU A 187 3.85 -1.16 4.22
N ALA A 188 4.58 -2.29 4.24
CA ALA A 188 4.01 -3.60 4.51
C ALA A 188 3.54 -3.76 5.97
N TRP A 189 4.24 -3.17 6.93
CA TRP A 189 3.92 -3.34 8.36
C TRP A 189 3.47 -2.04 9.05
N ASN A 190 3.59 -0.90 8.37
CA ASN A 190 3.21 0.42 8.88
C ASN A 190 1.95 0.93 8.18
N LEU A 191 0.80 0.67 8.79
CA LEU A 191 -0.50 1.10 8.27
C LEU A 191 -0.59 2.61 8.07
N ALA A 192 -0.06 3.39 9.02
CA ALA A 192 -0.09 4.85 8.95
C ALA A 192 0.75 5.38 7.79
N LEU A 193 1.92 4.79 7.51
CA LEU A 193 2.71 5.14 6.34
C LEU A 193 2.02 4.73 5.02
N SER A 194 1.40 3.54 4.98
CA SER A 194 0.63 3.07 3.82
C SER A 194 -0.52 4.02 3.47
N VAL A 195 -1.31 4.42 4.46
CA VAL A 195 -2.40 5.41 4.36
C VAL A 195 -1.87 6.78 3.94
N SER A 196 -0.80 7.24 4.59
CA SER A 196 -0.18 8.54 4.27
C SER A 196 0.20 8.61 2.80
N MET A 197 0.92 7.60 2.30
CA MET A 197 1.41 7.60 0.94
C MET A 197 0.30 7.41 -0.08
N CYS A 198 -0.72 6.60 0.21
CA CYS A 198 -1.94 6.54 -0.59
C CYS A 198 -2.58 7.93 -0.73
N ARG A 199 -2.71 8.68 0.37
CA ARG A 199 -3.23 10.04 0.32
C ARG A 199 -2.34 10.98 -0.48
N VAL A 200 -1.02 10.92 -0.30
CA VAL A 200 -0.06 11.73 -1.07
C VAL A 200 -0.17 11.44 -2.56
N HIS A 201 -0.34 10.18 -2.96
CA HIS A 201 -0.55 9.82 -4.37
C HIS A 201 -1.71 10.59 -4.97
N TYR A 202 -2.85 10.65 -4.27
CA TYR A 202 -4.00 11.43 -4.72
C TYR A 202 -3.76 12.95 -4.68
N LEU A 203 -2.98 13.48 -3.74
CA LEU A 203 -2.61 14.90 -3.70
C LEU A 203 -1.75 15.35 -4.89
N ARG A 204 -1.11 14.41 -5.59
CA ARG A 204 -0.36 14.68 -6.84
C ARG A 204 -1.27 14.86 -8.05
N VAL A 205 -2.53 14.44 -7.95
CA VAL A 205 -3.51 14.52 -9.04
C VAL A 205 -4.13 15.92 -9.04
N PRO A 206 -4.07 16.67 -10.17
CA PRO A 206 -4.60 18.03 -10.23
C PRO A 206 -6.13 18.10 -10.31
N ALA A 207 -6.80 17.00 -10.67
CA ALA A 207 -8.25 16.94 -10.70
C ALA A 207 -8.83 17.04 -9.29
N ALA A 208 -9.93 17.78 -9.12
CA ALA A 208 -10.62 17.83 -7.84
C ALA A 208 -11.20 16.46 -7.47
N LEU A 209 -11.24 16.17 -6.17
CA LEU A 209 -11.97 15.00 -5.68
C LEU A 209 -13.47 15.19 -5.93
N PRO A 210 -14.18 14.10 -6.30
CA PRO A 210 -15.64 14.06 -6.22
C PRO A 210 -16.15 14.33 -4.80
N GLU A 211 -17.43 14.62 -4.68
CA GLU A 211 -18.11 14.69 -3.37
C GLU A 211 -18.06 13.33 -2.65
N ALA A 212 -18.14 13.37 -1.33
CA ALA A 212 -17.94 12.18 -0.50
C ALA A 212 -19.06 11.13 -0.66
N ASP A 213 -20.26 11.57 -1.01
CA ASP A 213 -21.43 10.73 -1.29
C ASP A 213 -21.51 10.28 -2.76
N ASP A 214 -20.70 10.86 -3.66
CA ASP A 214 -20.55 10.37 -5.05
C ASP A 214 -19.60 9.16 -5.10
N ILE A 215 -20.05 8.04 -4.52
CA ILE A 215 -19.32 6.77 -4.48
C ILE A 215 -18.89 6.31 -5.88
N GLN A 216 -19.76 6.52 -6.88
CA GLN A 216 -19.44 6.18 -8.27
C GLN A 216 -18.34 7.09 -8.83
N GLY A 217 -18.35 8.38 -8.49
CA GLY A 217 -17.28 9.33 -8.78
C GLY A 217 -15.96 8.92 -8.16
N LEU A 218 -15.95 8.59 -6.87
CA LEU A 218 -14.77 8.13 -6.14
C LEU A 218 -14.19 6.85 -6.77
N ALA A 219 -15.04 5.89 -7.13
CA ALA A 219 -14.60 4.66 -7.81
C ALA A 219 -13.96 4.93 -9.18
N ARG A 220 -14.56 5.81 -9.99
CA ARG A 220 -13.96 6.25 -11.27
C ARG A 220 -12.65 6.99 -11.05
N TYR A 221 -12.55 7.77 -9.97
CA TYR A 221 -11.35 8.50 -9.61
C TYR A 221 -10.21 7.56 -9.24
N TRP A 222 -10.44 6.58 -8.34
CA TRP A 222 -9.49 5.51 -8.03
C TRP A 222 -9.07 4.76 -9.29
N LYS A 223 -10.03 4.35 -10.13
CA LYS A 223 -9.73 3.61 -11.36
C LYS A 223 -8.82 4.41 -12.29
N ARG A 224 -9.07 5.71 -12.43
CA ARG A 224 -8.32 6.57 -13.33
C ARG A 224 -6.92 6.88 -12.81
N TYR A 225 -6.76 7.13 -11.53
CA TYR A 225 -5.55 7.76 -10.99
C TYR A 225 -4.69 6.87 -10.08
N TYR A 226 -5.27 5.84 -9.45
CA TYR A 226 -4.53 4.90 -8.61
C TYR A 226 -4.31 3.58 -9.35
N ASN A 227 -5.38 2.93 -9.79
CA ASN A 227 -5.29 1.67 -10.53
C ASN A 227 -4.80 1.85 -11.98
N THR A 228 -5.09 3.02 -12.57
CA THR A 228 -4.87 3.39 -13.97
C THR A 228 -5.78 2.67 -14.98
N PRO A 229 -5.97 3.21 -16.21
CA PRO A 229 -6.74 2.53 -17.25
C PRO A 229 -6.23 1.13 -17.63
N ALA A 230 -4.91 0.90 -17.51
CA ALA A 230 -4.28 -0.39 -17.80
C ALA A 230 -4.33 -1.37 -16.62
N GLY A 231 -4.61 -0.89 -15.41
CA GLY A 231 -4.76 -1.74 -14.23
C GLY A 231 -5.94 -2.69 -14.37
N ARG A 232 -5.86 -3.83 -13.68
CA ARG A 232 -6.86 -4.92 -13.81
C ARG A 232 -8.17 -4.63 -13.09
N GLY A 233 -8.13 -3.88 -12.00
CA GLY A 233 -9.30 -3.59 -11.19
C GLY A 233 -10.27 -2.64 -11.89
N THR A 234 -11.54 -2.70 -11.53
CA THR A 234 -12.61 -1.92 -12.17
C THR A 234 -13.33 -1.04 -11.16
N ALA A 235 -13.91 0.07 -11.64
CA ALA A 235 -14.72 0.93 -10.76
C ALA A 235 -15.93 0.17 -10.16
N ALA A 236 -16.46 -0.83 -10.86
CA ALA A 236 -17.55 -1.65 -10.36
C ALA A 236 -17.12 -2.51 -9.16
N GLU A 237 -15.98 -3.21 -9.27
CA GLU A 237 -15.42 -3.99 -8.16
C GLU A 237 -15.11 -3.11 -6.96
N TRP A 238 -14.54 -1.92 -7.17
CA TRP A 238 -14.27 -0.97 -6.10
C TRP A 238 -15.55 -0.59 -5.33
N MET A 239 -16.65 -0.30 -6.04
CA MET A 239 -17.93 0.05 -5.41
C MET A 239 -18.51 -1.14 -4.63
N GLU A 240 -18.37 -2.35 -5.15
CA GLU A 240 -18.80 -3.57 -4.48
C GLU A 240 -18.01 -3.77 -3.17
N SER A 241 -16.68 -3.70 -3.24
CA SER A 241 -15.78 -3.80 -2.09
C SER A 241 -16.09 -2.74 -1.04
N TYR A 242 -16.33 -1.49 -1.45
CA TYR A 242 -16.69 -0.42 -0.54
C TYR A 242 -18.04 -0.65 0.15
N SER A 243 -19.08 -0.96 -0.63
CA SER A 243 -20.45 -1.11 -0.12
C SER A 243 -20.63 -2.33 0.78
N ARG A 244 -19.87 -3.40 0.54
CA ARG A 244 -19.90 -4.61 1.38
C ARG A 244 -19.37 -4.36 2.79
N ASN A 245 -18.45 -3.40 2.94
CA ASN A 245 -17.67 -3.21 4.17
C ASN A 245 -18.00 -1.91 4.93
N ILE A 246 -18.66 -0.97 4.28
CA ILE A 246 -19.21 0.23 4.90
C ILE A 246 -20.71 0.01 5.02
N ALA A 247 -21.16 -0.58 6.13
CA ALA A 247 -22.58 -0.77 6.40
C ALA A 247 -23.34 0.57 6.28
N ALA A 248 -24.57 0.50 5.74
CA ALA A 248 -25.46 1.65 5.57
C ALA A 248 -25.88 2.31 6.89
#